data_AF-A0A7C5K949-F1
#
_entry.id   AF-A0A7C5K949-F1
#
_cell.length_a   1.000
_cell.length_b   1.000
_cell.length_c   1.000
_cell.angle_alpha   90.00
_cell.angle_beta   90.00
_cell.angle_gamma   90.00
#
_symmetry.space_group_name_H-M   'P 1'
#
loop_
_entity.id
_entity.type
_entity.pdbx_description
1 polymer ?
#
loop_
_entity_poly.entity_id
_entity_poly.type
_entity_poly.pdbx_seq_one_letter_code
_entity_poly.pdbx_strand_id
1 'polypeptide(L)' 'MGLSGSFSTMGFPDLLQWLFHAQKTGTLLLHGIEIEKSVFFEKGIIVATSSNDPREYLGQFLINYG' A
#
# COMPACT_ATOMS: atom_id res chain seq x y z
N MET A 1 13.04 12.60 3.75
CA MET A 1 12.48 13.04 2.45
C MET A 1 11.68 11.90 1.89
N GLY A 2 10.42 12.14 1.51
CA GLY A 2 9.53 11.13 0.90
C GLY A 2 9.55 11.25 -0.63
N LEU A 3 9.24 10.14 -1.32
CA LEU A 3 8.99 10.12 -2.76
C LEU A 3 7.49 10.26 -2.98
N SER A 4 7.07 11.18 -3.86
CA SER A 4 5.68 11.32 -4.31
C SER A 4 5.65 11.35 -5.83
N GLY A 5 4.61 10.79 -6.43
CA GLY A 5 4.49 10.65 -7.87
C GLY A 5 3.18 9.98 -8.28
N SER A 6 3.05 9.71 -9.58
CA SER A 6 1.92 9.01 -10.17
C SER A 6 2.38 7.70 -10.82
N PHE A 7 1.49 6.71 -10.87
CA PHE A 7 1.75 5.45 -11.57
C PHE A 7 1.91 5.57 -13.09
N SER A 8 1.58 6.74 -13.66
CA SER A 8 1.90 7.05 -15.06
C SER A 8 3.39 7.30 -15.29
N THR A 9 4.14 7.68 -14.26
CA THR A 9 5.59 7.93 -14.34
C THR A 9 6.42 6.68 -14.07
N MET A 10 5.92 5.81 -13.19
CA MET A 10 6.52 4.52 -12.87
C MET A 10 5.40 3.52 -12.57
N GLY A 11 5.38 2.40 -13.28
CA GLY A 11 4.39 1.35 -13.02
C GLY A 11 4.52 0.85 -11.58
N PHE A 12 3.40 0.44 -10.98
CA PHE A 12 3.40 -0.14 -9.63
C PHE A 12 4.38 -1.32 -9.48
N PRO A 13 4.50 -2.27 -10.45
CA PRO A 13 5.51 -3.33 -10.36
C PRO A 13 6.96 -2.82 -10.34
N ASP A 14 7.27 -1.79 -11.12
CA ASP A 14 8.61 -1.19 -11.17
C ASP A 14 8.94 -0.47 -9.86
N LEU A 15 7.96 0.23 -9.28
CA LEU A 15 8.10 0.85 -7.97
C LEU A 15 8.39 -0.20 -6.88
N LEU A 16 7.64 -1.31 -6.87
CA LEU A 16 7.86 -2.39 -5.92
C LEU A 16 9.25 -3.02 -6.07
N GLN A 17 9.69 -3.26 -7.32
CA GLN A 17 11.04 -3.73 -7.58
C GLN A 17 12.09 -2.74 -7.08
N TRP A 18 11.91 -1.44 -7.31
CA TRP A 18 12.84 -0.43 -6.82
C TRP A 18 12.89 -0.39 -5.28
N LEU A 19 11.74 -0.42 -4.61
CA LEU A 19 11.65 -0.46 -3.14
C LEU A 19 12.37 -1.67 -2.55
N PHE A 20 12.25 -2.83 -3.19
CA PHE A 20 12.94 -4.06 -2.81
C PHE A 20 14.46 -3.94 -2.95
N HIS A 21 14.95 -3.57 -4.15
CA HIS A 21 16.39 -3.46 -4.41
C HIS A 21 17.06 -2.37 -3.56
N ALA A 22 16.36 -1.26 -3.32
CA ALA A 22 16.84 -0.18 -2.47
C ALA A 22 16.66 -0.44 -0.96
N GLN A 23 16.11 -1.60 -0.57
CA GLN A 23 15.88 -2.03 0.82
C GLN A 23 15.15 -0.96 1.65
N LYS A 24 14.13 -0.32 1.06
CA LYS A 24 13.42 0.79 1.72
C LYS A 24 12.53 0.28 2.85
N THR A 25 12.62 0.93 4.00
CA THR A 25 11.68 0.79 5.11
C THR A 25 10.83 2.06 5.19
N GLY A 26 9.51 1.90 5.35
CA GLY A 26 8.58 3.03 5.43
C GLY A 26 7.18 2.68 4.92
N THR A 27 6.40 3.70 4.59
CA THR A 27 5.01 3.54 4.14
C THR A 27 4.85 4.12 2.74
N LEU A 28 4.24 3.33 1.84
CA LEU A 28 3.72 3.81 0.57
C LEU A 28 2.23 4.14 0.75
N LEU A 29 1.88 5.42 0.59
CA LEU A 29 0.50 5.87 0.58
C LEU A 29 -0.02 5.89 -0.86
N LEU A 30 -1.14 5.21 -1.07
CA LEU A 30 -1.83 5.10 -2.34
C LEU A 30 -3.14 5.86 -2.23
N HIS A 31 -3.27 6.93 -3.00
CA HIS A 31 -4.47 7.77 -3.02
C HIS A 31 -5.25 7.48 -4.30
N GLY A 32 -6.43 6.89 -4.15
CA GLY A 32 -7.47 6.82 -5.17
C GLY A 32 -8.46 7.97 -5.03
N ILE A 33 -9.58 7.89 -5.75
CA ILE A 33 -10.63 8.93 -5.69
C ILE A 33 -11.36 8.91 -4.33
N GLU A 34 -11.70 7.71 -3.85
CA GLU A 34 -12.44 7.52 -2.58
C GLU A 34 -11.68 6.62 -1.59
N ILE A 35 -10.69 5.88 -2.10
CA ILE A 35 -9.97 4.86 -1.35
C ILE A 35 -8.52 5.29 -1.15
N GLU A 36 -8.09 5.29 0.10
CA GLU A 36 -6.70 5.36 0.51
C GLU A 36 -6.23 3.98 0.97
N LYS A 37 -5.04 3.59 0.51
CA LYS A 37 -4.34 2.38 0.95
C LYS A 37 -2.96 2.74 1.44
N SER A 38 -2.56 2.13 2.54
CA SER A 38 -1.22 2.22 3.10
C SER A 38 -0.56 0.86 3.02
N VAL A 39 0.62 0.80 2.41
CA VAL A 39 1.44 -0.41 2.35
C VAL A 39 2.72 -0.15 3.15
N PHE A 40 2.96 -0.98 4.16
CA PHE A 40 4.09 -0.85 5.06
C PHE A 40 5.20 -1.78 4.64
N PHE A 41 6.41 -1.24 4.53
CA PHE A 41 7.60 -1.95 4.09
C PHE A 41 8.67 -1.98 5.19
N GLU A 42 9.32 -3.14 5.32
CA GLU A 42 10.56 -3.30 6.07
C GLU A 42 11.60 -3.93 5.14
N LYS A 43 12.73 -3.23 4.93
CA LYS A 43 13.81 -3.68 4.03
C LYS A 43 13.31 -4.09 2.64
N GLY A 44 12.35 -3.33 2.12
CA GLY A 44 11.75 -3.55 0.81
C GLY A 44 10.72 -4.69 0.73
N ILE A 45 10.40 -5.33 1.86
CA ILE A 45 9.36 -6.37 1.95
C ILE A 45 8.08 -5.78 2.53
N ILE A 46 6.92 -6.13 1.98
CA ILE A 46 5.63 -5.75 2.53
C ILE A 46 5.38 -6.53 3.82
N VAL A 47 5.20 -5.81 4.94
CA VAL A 47 4.93 -6.41 6.26
C VAL A 47 3.49 -6.21 6.70
N ALA A 48 2.80 -5.20 6.19
CA ALA A 48 1.40 -4.95 6.48
C ALA A 48 0.74 -4.09 5.40
N THR A 49 -0.59 -4.11 5.38
CA THR A 49 -1.42 -3.23 4.56
C THR A 49 -2.60 -2.72 5.38
N SER A 50 -3.05 -1.50 5.10
CA SER A 50 -4.26 -0.90 5.66
C SER A 50 -5.03 -0.20 4.55
N SER A 51 -6.36 -0.15 4.66
CA SER A 51 -7.20 0.58 3.72
C SER A 51 -8.41 1.20 4.42
N ASN A 52 -8.92 2.30 3.88
CA ASN A 52 -10.22 2.86 4.24
C ASN A 52 -11.38 2.27 3.39
N ASP A 53 -11.13 1.24 2.57
CA ASP A 53 -12.19 0.57 1.81
C ASP A 53 -13.12 -0.18 2.79
N PRO A 54 -14.42 0.17 2.86
CA PRO A 54 -15.35 -0.46 3.79
C PRO A 54 -15.45 -1.98 3.64
N ARG A 55 -15.16 -2.51 2.44
CA ARG A 55 -15.20 -3.95 2.15
C ARG A 55 -14.10 -4.73 2.86
N GLU A 56 -13.03 -4.06 3.26
CA GLU A 56 -11.87 -4.65 3.94
C GLU A 56 -11.92 -4.45 5.46
N TYR A 57 -12.97 -3.81 5.98
CA TYR A 57 -13.11 -3.61 7.42
C TYR A 57 -13.35 -4.93 8.14
N LEU A 58 -12.69 -5.10 9.30
CA LEU A 58 -12.86 -6.29 10.14
C LEU A 58 -14.33 -6.53 10.50
N GLY A 59 -15.10 -5.46 10.80
CA GLY A 59 -16.53 -5.59 11.07
C GLY A 59 -17.30 -6.17 9.88
N GLN A 60 -16.98 -5.74 8.66
CA GLN A 60 -17.60 -6.24 7.44
C GLN A 60 -17.19 -7.70 7.16
N PHE A 61 -15.93 -8.06 7.44
CA PHE A 61 -15.47 -9.44 7.39
C PHE A 61 -16.25 -10.33 8.38
N LEU A 62 -16.38 -9.89 9.63
CA LEU A 62 -17.11 -10.66 10.66
C LEU A 62 -18.60 -10.80 10.37
N ILE A 63 -19.25 -9.80 9.78
CA ILE A 63 -20.66 -9.91 9.36
C ILE A 63 -20.83 -10.93 8.23
N ASN A 64 -19.90 -10.97 7.28
CA ASN A 64 -20.00 -11.85 6.11
C ASN A 64 -19.59 -13.30 6.39
N TYR A 65 -18.76 -13.54 7.41
CA TYR A 65 -18.15 -14.85 7.69
C TYR A 65 -18.39 -15.36 9.13
N GLY A 66 -19.19 -14.65 9.93
CA GLY A 66 -19.53 -14.99 11.33
C GLY A 66 -20.88 -15.64 11.51
#